data_AF-L8TLS8-F1
#
_entry.id   AF-L8TLS8-F1
#
_cell.length_a   1.000
_cell.length_b   1.000
_cell.length_c   1.000
_cell.angle_alpha   90.00
_cell.angle_beta   90.00
_cell.angle_gamma   90.00
#
_symmetry.space_group_name_H-M   'P 1'
#
loop_
_entity.id
_entity.type
_entity.pdbx_description
1 polymer ?
#
loop_
_entity_poly.entity_id
_entity_poly.type
_entity_poly.pdbx_seq_one_letter_code
_entity_poly.pdbx_strand_id
1 'polypeptide(L)'
;MNVLKFRAFNDQVRARRQNLRALPSSLVEPSGYHGLMTLRRRPGSLPPLTAAQRLRRAVNLANGSTVLGLAVAAAARTQPAPGPRGLVLAGGYRWRLPFARAFTLGNVVLCRGPAEDLLSVPGLLGHEERHCTQYAWCGGIPFLPLYLLAAGWSVLRTGNPGTANPFERHAGLAAGGYPSRGQSRRLPEARA
;
A
#
# COMPACT_ATOMS: atom_id res chain seq x y z
N MET A 1 25.18 31.47 9.61
CA MET A 1 25.01 30.26 8.76
C MET A 1 23.50 30.09 8.51
N ASN A 2 22.89 29.96 7.32
CA ASN A 2 23.35 29.58 5.99
C ASN A 2 22.25 29.98 4.94
N VAL A 3 22.10 31.27 4.59
CA VAL A 3 21.04 31.79 3.68
C VAL A 3 21.56 32.05 2.24
N LEU A 4 22.84 31.82 1.98
CA LEU A 4 23.49 32.19 0.71
C LEU A 4 23.44 31.13 -0.40
N LYS A 5 22.98 29.90 -0.13
CA LYS A 5 22.97 28.82 -1.14
C LYS A 5 21.73 28.77 -2.05
N PHE A 6 20.63 29.42 -1.68
CA PHE A 6 19.35 29.27 -2.42
C PHE A 6 19.18 30.22 -3.61
N ARG A 7 19.90 31.35 -3.67
CA ARG A 7 19.82 32.29 -4.81
C ARG A 7 20.57 31.76 -6.05
N ALA A 8 21.72 31.11 -5.87
CA ALA A 8 22.57 30.68 -6.99
C ALA A 8 21.98 29.57 -7.88
N PHE A 9 21.06 28.75 -7.37
CA PHE A 9 20.42 27.70 -8.16
C PHE A 9 19.31 28.24 -9.08
N ASN A 10 18.59 29.27 -8.63
CA ASN A 10 17.45 29.81 -9.37
C ASN A 10 17.86 30.64 -10.60
N ASP A 11 19.05 31.26 -10.55
CA ASP A 11 19.58 32.06 -11.67
C ASP A 11 20.06 31.18 -12.84
N GLN A 12 20.55 29.96 -12.58
CA GLN A 12 20.96 29.03 -13.64
C GLN A 12 19.78 28.46 -14.44
N VAL A 13 18.59 28.34 -13.83
CA VAL A 13 17.39 27.84 -14.51
C VAL A 13 16.78 28.91 -15.42
N ARG A 14 16.94 30.19 -15.09
CA ARG A 14 16.42 31.31 -15.89
C ARG A 14 17.29 31.63 -17.11
N ALA A 15 18.61 31.44 -17.02
CA ALA A 15 19.54 31.69 -18.13
C ALA A 15 19.44 30.65 -19.28
N ARG A 16 18.92 29.45 -19.03
CA ARG A 16 18.81 28.40 -20.06
C ARG A 16 17.56 28.52 -20.96
N ARG A 17 16.67 29.47 -20.68
CA ARG A 17 15.39 29.67 -21.42
C ARG A 17 15.44 30.73 -22.52
N GLN A 18 16.55 31.46 -22.69
CA GLN A 18 16.59 32.63 -23.60
C GLN A 18 17.39 32.42 -24.90
N ASN A 19 17.92 31.22 -25.18
CA ASN A 19 18.77 30.97 -26.36
C ASN A 19 18.21 29.93 -27.35
N LEU A 20 16.92 30.00 -27.65
CA LEU A 20 16.38 29.34 -28.85
C LEU A 20 15.75 30.41 -29.74
N ARG A 21 16.51 30.79 -30.77
CA ARG A 21 16.10 31.68 -31.87
C ARG A 21 14.77 31.22 -32.46
N ALA A 22 13.89 32.18 -32.72
CA ALA A 22 12.78 32.03 -33.66
C ALA A 22 13.34 31.82 -35.08
N LEU A 23 12.82 30.83 -35.80
CA LEU A 23 13.05 30.65 -37.24
C LEU A 23 11.71 30.63 -37.99
N PRO A 24 11.70 31.09 -39.25
CA PRO A 24 10.55 31.75 -39.87
C PRO A 24 9.46 30.82 -40.41
N SER A 25 8.25 31.37 -40.41
CA SER A 25 7.03 30.85 -41.03
C SER A 25 7.12 30.88 -42.55
N SER A 26 7.43 29.76 -43.19
CA SER A 26 6.96 29.42 -44.53
C SER A 26 7.54 28.08 -44.98
N LEU A 27 6.73 27.02 -44.92
CA LEU A 27 6.54 26.08 -46.03
C LEU A 27 5.41 25.11 -45.66
N VAL A 28 4.38 25.19 -46.48
CA VAL A 28 3.18 24.36 -46.49
C VAL A 28 3.56 23.00 -47.09
N GLU A 29 3.33 21.90 -46.36
CA GLU A 29 2.46 20.78 -46.80
C GLU A 29 2.38 19.64 -45.75
N PRO A 30 1.30 18.83 -45.79
CA PRO A 30 0.83 18.04 -44.67
C PRO A 30 1.36 16.60 -44.71
N SER A 31 1.86 16.09 -43.58
CA SER A 31 2.05 14.66 -43.43
C SER A 31 2.04 14.25 -41.96
N GLY A 32 1.01 13.48 -41.60
CA GLY A 32 1.16 12.25 -40.83
C GLY A 32 1.83 12.31 -39.46
N TYR A 33 1.01 12.10 -38.43
CA TYR A 33 1.35 11.37 -37.20
C TYR A 33 2.17 12.12 -36.14
N HIS A 34 1.45 12.61 -35.14
CA HIS A 34 1.50 12.17 -33.74
C HIS A 34 1.22 13.35 -32.81
N GLY A 35 -0.07 13.66 -32.69
CA GLY A 35 -0.59 14.22 -31.45
C GLY A 35 -0.29 13.24 -30.32
N LEU A 36 0.82 13.44 -29.63
CA LEU A 36 0.99 12.98 -28.25
C LEU A 36 0.04 13.81 -27.39
N MET A 37 -1.24 13.40 -27.46
CA MET A 37 -2.19 13.61 -26.40
C MET A 37 -1.45 13.32 -25.10
N THR A 38 -1.34 14.35 -24.26
CA THR A 38 -1.42 14.20 -22.82
C THR A 38 -2.61 13.29 -22.53
N LEU A 39 -2.32 11.98 -22.44
CA LEU A 39 -3.21 10.97 -21.90
C LEU A 39 -3.36 11.33 -20.43
N ARG A 40 -4.29 12.25 -20.18
CA ARG A 40 -5.02 12.37 -18.93
C ARG A 40 -5.51 10.97 -18.62
N ARG A 41 -4.75 10.26 -17.80
CA ARG A 41 -5.03 8.91 -17.35
C ARG A 41 -6.42 8.97 -16.72
N ARG A 42 -7.45 8.54 -17.45
CA ARG A 42 -8.77 8.25 -16.88
C ARG A 42 -8.52 7.37 -15.65
N PRO A 43 -9.21 7.56 -14.51
CA PRO A 43 -9.09 6.63 -13.39
C PRO A 43 -9.33 5.23 -13.94
N GLY A 44 -8.24 4.46 -13.99
CA GLY A 44 -8.17 3.23 -14.75
C GLY A 44 -9.18 2.25 -14.19
N SER A 45 -9.95 1.61 -15.08
CA SER A 45 -10.72 0.43 -14.74
C SER A 45 -9.77 -0.58 -14.09
N LEU A 46 -10.03 -0.89 -12.81
CA LEU A 46 -9.30 -1.95 -12.12
C LEU A 46 -9.49 -3.25 -12.91
N PRO A 47 -8.46 -4.11 -13.00
CA PRO A 47 -8.59 -5.39 -13.68
C PRO A 47 -9.75 -6.20 -13.06
N PRO A 48 -10.45 -7.02 -13.87
CA PRO A 48 -11.54 -7.83 -13.38
C PRO A 48 -11.06 -8.76 -12.26
N LEU A 49 -11.91 -8.93 -11.24
CA LEU A 49 -11.59 -9.79 -10.10
C LEU A 49 -11.49 -11.24 -10.54
N THR A 50 -10.54 -11.99 -9.97
CA THR A 50 -10.52 -13.46 -10.13
C THR A 50 -11.68 -14.10 -9.36
N ALA A 51 -12.02 -15.35 -9.70
CA ALA A 51 -13.07 -16.09 -8.98
C ALA A 51 -12.77 -16.19 -7.48
N ALA A 52 -11.51 -16.46 -7.12
CA ALA A 52 -11.05 -16.50 -5.73
C ALA A 52 -11.23 -15.15 -5.00
N GLN A 53 -10.92 -14.03 -5.66
CA GLN A 53 -11.11 -12.70 -5.08
C GLN A 53 -12.60 -12.35 -4.90
N ARG A 54 -13.46 -12.76 -5.84
CA ARG A 54 -14.91 -12.60 -5.71
C ARG A 54 -15.45 -13.44 -4.55
N LEU A 55 -15.04 -14.69 -4.45
CA LEU A 55 -15.43 -15.58 -3.36
C LEU A 55 -14.99 -15.02 -2.01
N ARG A 56 -13.72 -14.63 -1.86
CA ARG A 56 -13.21 -13.99 -0.64
C ARG A 56 -14.03 -12.78 -0.24
N ARG A 57 -14.34 -11.89 -1.21
CA ARG A 57 -15.17 -10.70 -0.96
C ARG A 57 -16.58 -11.09 -0.50
N ALA A 58 -17.20 -12.07 -1.13
CA ALA A 58 -18.54 -12.54 -0.76
C ALA A 58 -18.54 -13.16 0.65
N VAL A 59 -17.59 -14.03 0.97
CA VAL A 59 -17.45 -14.67 2.29
C VAL A 59 -17.23 -13.62 3.38
N ASN A 60 -16.32 -12.68 3.16
CA ASN A 60 -16.05 -11.61 4.14
C ASN A 60 -17.18 -10.59 4.28
N LEU A 61 -18.06 -10.50 3.29
CA LEU A 61 -19.29 -9.72 3.43
C LEU A 61 -20.32 -10.51 4.24
N ALA A 62 -20.52 -11.79 3.89
CA ALA A 62 -21.47 -12.67 4.55
C ALA A 62 -21.16 -12.90 6.04
N ASN A 63 -19.88 -13.02 6.41
CA ASN A 63 -19.45 -13.17 7.80
C ASN A 63 -19.39 -11.83 8.58
N GLY A 64 -19.77 -10.72 7.96
CA GLY A 64 -19.83 -9.39 8.59
C GLY A 64 -18.47 -8.70 8.82
N SER A 65 -17.33 -9.37 8.59
CA SER A 65 -16.01 -8.77 8.84
C SER A 65 -15.73 -7.54 7.98
N THR A 66 -16.20 -7.52 6.73
CA THR A 66 -16.09 -6.34 5.85
C THR A 66 -16.95 -5.19 6.36
N VAL A 67 -18.15 -5.48 6.85
CA VAL A 67 -19.05 -4.47 7.43
C VAL A 67 -18.40 -3.87 8.69
N LEU A 68 -17.83 -4.71 9.56
CA LEU A 68 -17.05 -4.26 10.70
C LEU A 68 -15.86 -3.38 10.28
N GLY A 69 -15.11 -3.78 9.26
CA GLY A 69 -14.01 -2.99 8.72
C GLY A 69 -14.45 -1.61 8.23
N LEU A 70 -15.58 -1.53 7.55
CA LEU A 70 -16.18 -0.27 7.10
C LEU A 70 -16.68 0.58 8.28
N ALA A 71 -17.26 -0.03 9.31
CA ALA A 71 -17.69 0.66 10.52
C ALA A 71 -16.49 1.26 11.28
N VAL A 72 -15.38 0.51 11.40
CA VAL A 72 -14.13 1.02 11.99
C VAL A 72 -13.54 2.13 11.12
N ALA A 73 -13.55 1.99 9.80
CA ALA A 73 -13.10 3.02 8.88
C ALA A 73 -13.90 4.33 9.05
N ALA A 74 -15.23 4.23 9.17
CA ALA A 74 -16.12 5.35 9.42
C ALA A 74 -15.87 5.98 10.80
N ALA A 75 -15.77 5.18 11.86
CA ALA A 75 -15.49 5.64 13.22
C ALA A 75 -14.12 6.35 13.33
N ALA A 76 -13.12 5.85 12.60
CA ALA A 76 -11.81 6.47 12.50
C ALA A 76 -11.76 7.69 11.57
N ARG A 77 -12.89 8.06 10.93
CA ARG A 77 -13.02 9.14 9.93
C ARG A 77 -12.01 9.01 8.78
N THR A 78 -11.78 7.78 8.36
CA THR A 78 -10.98 7.47 7.16
C THR A 78 -11.83 7.62 5.91
N GLN A 79 -11.18 7.70 4.75
CA GLN A 79 -11.85 7.78 3.46
C GLN A 79 -11.70 6.43 2.74
N PRO A 80 -12.70 5.52 2.82
CA PRO A 80 -12.63 4.25 2.12
C PRO A 80 -12.81 4.45 0.62
N ALA A 81 -11.89 3.91 -0.16
CA ALA A 81 -11.93 3.91 -1.62
C ALA A 81 -11.79 2.49 -2.18
N PRO A 82 -12.43 2.16 -3.31
CA PRO A 82 -12.21 0.90 -4.00
C PRO A 82 -10.73 0.72 -4.37
N GLY A 83 -10.16 -0.41 -3.96
CA GLY A 83 -8.79 -0.82 -4.26
C GLY A 83 -8.74 -2.00 -5.24
N PRO A 84 -7.54 -2.33 -5.76
CA PRO A 84 -7.34 -3.48 -6.62
C PRO A 84 -7.70 -4.78 -5.88
N ARG A 85 -7.94 -5.86 -6.65
CA ARG A 85 -8.18 -7.20 -6.09
C ARG A 85 -9.39 -7.29 -5.17
N GLY A 86 -10.35 -6.37 -5.31
CA GLY A 86 -11.60 -6.36 -4.56
C GLY A 86 -11.43 -5.94 -3.10
N LEU A 87 -10.33 -5.24 -2.79
CA LEU A 87 -10.05 -4.64 -1.50
C LEU A 87 -10.72 -3.26 -1.41
N VAL A 88 -10.97 -2.80 -0.19
CA VAL A 88 -11.33 -1.41 0.11
C VAL A 88 -10.17 -0.81 0.89
N LEU A 89 -9.57 0.26 0.39
CA LEU A 89 -8.44 0.92 1.06
C LEU A 89 -8.97 2.12 1.83
N ALA A 90 -8.72 2.16 3.14
CA ALA A 90 -9.11 3.23 4.04
C ALA A 90 -7.86 3.93 4.56
N GLY A 91 -7.52 5.06 3.94
CA GLY A 91 -6.37 5.88 4.33
C GLY A 91 -6.67 6.85 5.47
N GLY A 92 -5.62 7.30 6.13
CA GLY A 92 -5.69 8.33 7.18
C GLY A 92 -6.14 7.82 8.54
N TYR A 93 -5.86 6.55 8.87
CA TYR A 93 -6.17 5.99 10.18
C TYR A 93 -5.31 6.62 11.29
N ARG A 94 -5.95 7.31 12.25
CA ARG A 94 -5.25 8.12 13.27
C ARG A 94 -5.28 7.55 14.68
N TRP A 95 -5.97 6.42 14.92
CA TRP A 95 -5.98 5.83 16.25
C TRP A 95 -4.62 5.22 16.61
N ARG A 96 -4.32 5.22 17.91
CA ARG A 96 -3.01 4.78 18.45
C ARG A 96 -2.78 3.29 18.25
N LEU A 97 -3.84 2.50 18.27
CA LEU A 97 -3.80 1.05 18.08
C LEU A 97 -4.60 0.68 16.82
N PRO A 98 -4.18 -0.35 16.07
CA PRO A 98 -2.97 -1.18 16.25
C PRO A 98 -1.68 -0.47 15.79
N PHE A 99 -0.50 -0.83 16.34
CA PHE A 99 0.80 -0.22 15.97
C PHE A 99 1.40 -0.87 14.70
N ALA A 100 0.68 -0.77 13.57
CA ALA A 100 1.13 -1.23 12.26
C ALA A 100 0.98 -0.15 11.17
N ARG A 101 1.73 -0.24 10.08
CA ARG A 101 1.60 0.72 8.95
C ARG A 101 0.24 0.59 8.26
N ALA A 102 -0.22 -0.65 8.12
CA ALA A 102 -1.54 -1.02 7.64
C ALA A 102 -2.03 -2.26 8.43
N PHE A 103 -3.34 -2.49 8.41
CA PHE A 103 -3.95 -3.71 8.92
C PHE A 103 -5.29 -3.97 8.21
N THR A 104 -5.73 -5.22 8.19
CA THR A 104 -7.00 -5.59 7.54
C THR A 104 -8.11 -5.93 8.53
N LEU A 105 -9.34 -5.61 8.13
CA LEU A 105 -10.59 -6.10 8.72
C LEU A 105 -11.50 -6.59 7.59
N GLY A 106 -11.62 -7.92 7.44
CA GLY A 106 -12.33 -8.51 6.30
C GLY A 106 -11.69 -8.13 4.97
N ASN A 107 -12.43 -7.44 4.09
CA ASN A 107 -11.90 -6.89 2.83
C ASN A 107 -11.42 -5.43 2.91
N VAL A 108 -11.46 -4.81 4.09
CA VAL A 108 -11.04 -3.41 4.29
C VAL A 108 -9.61 -3.39 4.80
N VAL A 109 -8.73 -2.65 4.13
CA VAL A 109 -7.35 -2.41 4.55
C VAL A 109 -7.25 -0.99 5.06
N LEU A 110 -7.02 -0.83 6.36
CA LEU A 110 -6.84 0.46 7.01
C LEU A 110 -5.35 0.79 7.06
N CYS A 111 -4.97 2.00 6.68
CA CYS A 111 -3.58 2.46 6.70
C CYS A 111 -3.46 3.85 7.33
N ARG A 112 -2.32 4.11 7.99
CA ARG A 112 -2.08 5.38 8.68
C ARG A 112 -1.86 6.55 7.72
N GLY A 113 -1.17 6.28 6.62
CA GLY A 113 -0.92 7.23 5.55
C GLY A 113 -2.10 7.31 4.56
N PRO A 114 -1.92 8.08 3.48
CA PRO A 114 -2.81 8.04 2.33
C PRO A 114 -2.95 6.62 1.75
N ALA A 115 -4.10 6.32 1.14
CA ALA A 115 -4.35 5.01 0.54
C ALA A 115 -3.42 4.73 -0.67
N GLU A 116 -3.03 5.79 -1.38
CA GLU A 116 -2.09 5.76 -2.50
C GLU A 116 -0.69 5.28 -2.10
N ASP A 117 -0.25 5.54 -0.85
CA ASP A 117 1.04 5.02 -0.36
C ASP A 117 1.03 3.49 -0.32
N LEU A 118 -0.11 2.88 0.03
CA LEU A 118 -0.23 1.43 0.07
C LEU A 118 -0.23 0.84 -1.34
N LEU A 119 -0.80 1.54 -2.32
CA LEU A 119 -0.71 1.16 -3.74
C LEU A 119 0.73 1.25 -4.27
N SER A 120 1.56 2.15 -3.74
CA SER A 120 2.97 2.29 -4.09
C SER A 120 3.88 1.18 -3.53
N VAL A 121 3.37 0.35 -2.60
CA VAL A 121 4.10 -0.77 -1.99
C VAL A 121 3.38 -2.10 -2.26
N PRO A 122 3.49 -2.68 -3.48
CA PRO A 122 2.74 -3.87 -3.88
C PRO A 122 2.94 -5.09 -2.96
N GLY A 123 4.14 -5.22 -2.37
CA GLY A 123 4.46 -6.28 -1.42
C GLY A 123 3.60 -6.21 -0.16
N LEU A 124 3.48 -5.02 0.45
CA LEU A 124 2.64 -4.80 1.63
C LEU A 124 1.17 -5.01 1.28
N LEU A 125 0.70 -4.48 0.15
CA LEU A 125 -0.68 -4.70 -0.27
C LEU A 125 -1.00 -6.20 -0.52
N GLY A 126 -0.03 -6.99 -0.99
CA GLY A 126 -0.17 -8.44 -1.14
C GLY A 126 -0.17 -9.19 0.20
N HIS A 127 0.58 -8.69 1.19
CA HIS A 127 0.55 -9.17 2.57
C HIS A 127 -0.83 -8.96 3.20
N GLU A 128 -1.38 -7.74 3.09
CA GLU A 128 -2.73 -7.42 3.58
C GLU A 128 -3.82 -8.26 2.88
N GLU A 129 -3.70 -8.52 1.57
CA GLU A 129 -4.64 -9.39 0.85
C GLU A 129 -4.70 -10.82 1.40
N ARG A 130 -3.55 -11.35 1.86
CA ARG A 130 -3.50 -12.68 2.48
C ARG A 130 -4.24 -12.68 3.82
N HIS A 131 -4.14 -11.61 4.61
CA HIS A 131 -4.95 -11.45 5.82
C HIS A 131 -6.45 -11.36 5.51
N CYS A 132 -6.86 -10.68 4.42
CA CYS A 132 -8.26 -10.74 3.97
C CYS A 132 -8.71 -12.18 3.68
N THR A 133 -7.82 -13.02 3.16
CA THR A 133 -8.13 -14.43 2.88
C THR A 133 -8.24 -15.21 4.19
N GLN A 134 -7.34 -14.98 5.15
CA GLN A 134 -7.42 -15.59 6.47
C GLN A 134 -8.72 -15.23 7.20
N TYR A 135 -9.19 -13.98 7.09
CA TYR A 135 -10.52 -13.57 7.56
C TYR A 135 -11.64 -14.45 6.98
N ALA A 136 -11.59 -14.71 5.67
CA ALA A 136 -12.61 -15.53 5.01
C ALA A 136 -12.58 -16.99 5.51
N TRP A 137 -11.38 -17.55 5.70
CA TRP A 137 -11.18 -18.92 6.16
C TRP A 137 -11.51 -19.11 7.65
N CYS A 138 -11.22 -18.12 8.49
CA CYS A 138 -11.48 -18.16 9.93
C CYS A 138 -12.91 -17.70 10.32
N GLY A 139 -13.82 -17.54 9.35
CA GLY A 139 -15.21 -17.16 9.62
C GLY A 139 -15.40 -15.71 10.07
N GLY A 140 -14.47 -14.81 9.72
CA GLY A 140 -14.60 -13.38 10.00
C GLY A 140 -14.00 -12.98 11.35
N ILE A 141 -14.85 -12.53 12.28
CA ILE A 141 -14.46 -12.01 13.59
C ILE A 141 -13.58 -12.98 14.42
N PRO A 142 -13.77 -14.31 14.40
CA PRO A 142 -12.92 -15.25 15.15
C PRO A 142 -11.44 -15.20 14.75
N PHE A 143 -11.10 -14.65 13.57
CA PHE A 143 -9.72 -14.42 13.19
C PHE A 143 -8.96 -13.51 14.17
N LEU A 144 -9.61 -12.48 14.72
CA LEU A 144 -8.97 -11.52 15.63
C LEU A 144 -8.39 -12.18 16.88
N PRO A 145 -9.17 -12.93 17.70
CA PRO A 145 -8.60 -13.60 18.87
C PRO A 145 -7.56 -14.66 18.49
N LEU A 146 -7.76 -15.41 17.40
CA LEU A 146 -6.76 -16.38 16.92
C LEU A 146 -5.43 -15.70 16.56
N TYR A 147 -5.49 -14.58 15.85
CA TYR A 147 -4.31 -13.79 15.49
C TYR A 147 -3.61 -13.23 16.73
N LEU A 148 -4.36 -12.68 17.69
CA LEU A 148 -3.78 -12.12 18.92
C LEU A 148 -3.11 -13.20 19.77
N LEU A 149 -3.72 -14.40 19.89
CA LEU A 149 -3.10 -15.54 20.58
C LEU A 149 -1.80 -15.98 19.89
N ALA A 150 -1.82 -16.08 18.55
CA ALA A 150 -0.65 -16.42 17.77
C ALA A 150 0.47 -15.36 17.87
N ALA A 151 0.11 -14.08 17.85
CA ALA A 151 1.03 -12.97 18.04
C ALA A 151 1.63 -12.97 19.45
N GLY A 152 0.81 -13.14 20.49
CA GLY A 152 1.25 -13.24 21.88
C GLY A 152 2.20 -14.42 22.09
N TRP A 153 1.86 -15.60 21.55
CA TRP A 153 2.74 -16.76 21.55
C TRP A 153 4.07 -16.48 20.81
N SER A 154 4.03 -15.75 19.70
CA SER A 154 5.23 -15.35 18.98
C SER A 154 6.12 -14.41 19.79
N VAL A 155 5.52 -13.43 20.48
CA VAL A 155 6.24 -12.51 21.37
C VAL A 155 6.92 -13.30 22.48
N LEU A 156 6.21 -14.21 23.15
CA LEU A 156 6.77 -15.04 24.23
C LEU A 156 7.97 -15.89 23.77
N ARG A 157 7.98 -16.37 22.52
CA ARG A 157 9.06 -17.23 22.00
C ARG A 157 10.20 -16.49 21.30
N THR A 158 9.94 -15.33 20.70
CA THR A 158 10.87 -14.68 19.75
C THR A 158 11.06 -13.19 19.98
N GLY A 159 10.38 -12.60 20.97
CA GLY A 159 10.42 -11.17 21.26
C GLY A 159 9.69 -10.29 20.23
N ASN A 160 9.06 -10.87 19.20
CA ASN A 160 8.29 -10.13 18.21
C ASN A 160 7.00 -10.89 17.79
N PRO A 161 5.94 -10.18 17.36
CA PRO A 161 4.64 -10.79 17.10
C PRO A 161 4.56 -11.57 15.78
N GLY A 162 5.56 -11.48 14.90
CA GLY A 162 5.52 -12.06 13.55
C GLY A 162 6.29 -13.37 13.37
N THR A 163 7.53 -13.47 13.86
CA THR A 163 8.47 -14.54 13.49
C THR A 163 7.97 -15.95 13.79
N ALA A 164 7.20 -16.14 14.86
CA ALA A 164 6.61 -17.41 15.25
C ALA A 164 5.08 -17.46 15.08
N ASN A 165 4.46 -16.43 14.50
CA ASN A 165 3.03 -16.38 14.22
C ASN A 165 2.72 -17.02 12.83
N PRO A 166 1.95 -18.12 12.76
CA PRO A 166 1.63 -18.78 11.50
C PRO A 166 0.90 -17.87 10.50
N PHE A 167 0.05 -16.97 10.98
CA PHE A 167 -0.68 -16.04 10.11
C PHE A 167 0.26 -15.07 9.40
N GLU A 168 1.23 -14.53 10.15
CA GLU A 168 2.27 -13.62 9.64
C GLU A 168 3.25 -14.31 8.70
N ARG A 169 3.65 -15.55 9.04
CA ARG A 169 4.50 -16.36 8.17
C ARG A 169 3.81 -16.69 6.85
N HIS A 170 2.53 -17.04 6.89
CA HIS A 170 1.72 -17.26 5.69
C HIS A 170 1.52 -15.96 4.89
N ALA A 171 1.29 -14.84 5.58
CA ALA A 171 1.14 -13.52 4.95
C ALA A 171 2.47 -12.97 4.38
N GLY A 172 3.61 -13.51 4.81
CA GLY A 172 4.94 -13.16 4.32
C GLY A 172 5.60 -12.08 5.17
N LEU A 173 6.52 -12.50 6.03
CA LEU A 173 7.17 -11.66 7.06
C LEU A 173 7.82 -10.39 6.48
N ALA A 174 8.66 -10.53 5.45
CA ALA A 174 9.42 -9.40 4.89
C ALA A 174 8.50 -8.32 4.31
N ALA A 175 7.36 -8.72 3.74
CA ALA A 175 6.38 -7.79 3.18
C ALA A 175 5.62 -7.02 4.29
N GLY A 176 5.38 -7.65 5.43
CA GLY A 176 4.80 -7.03 6.64
C GLY A 176 5.81 -6.24 7.48
N GLY A 177 7.09 -6.24 7.11
CA GLY A 177 8.16 -5.54 7.84
C GLY A 177 8.78 -6.33 8.99
N TYR A 178 8.53 -7.65 9.08
CA TYR A 178 9.14 -8.52 10.08
C TYR A 178 10.46 -9.14 9.60
N PRO A 179 11.41 -9.41 10.52
CA PRO A 179 12.62 -10.14 10.21
C PRO A 179 12.29 -11.51 9.61
N SER A 180 12.84 -11.79 8.44
CA SER A 180 12.81 -13.13 7.85
C SER A 180 14.10 -13.87 8.24
N ARG A 181 14.05 -15.20 8.41
CA ARG A 181 15.23 -16.02 8.78
C ARG A 181 16.42 -15.86 7.81
N GLY A 182 16.22 -15.31 6.61
CA GLY A 182 17.28 -14.97 5.66
C GLY A 182 17.92 -13.58 5.84
N GLN A 183 17.27 -12.65 6.56
CA GLN A 183 17.76 -11.29 6.81
C GLN A 183 18.69 -11.23 8.03
N SER A 184 18.41 -11.98 9.11
CA SER A 184 19.30 -12.07 10.27
C SER A 184 20.66 -12.70 9.95
N ARG A 185 20.79 -13.39 8.81
CA ARG A 185 22.04 -14.02 8.36
C ARG A 185 22.92 -13.10 7.49
N ARG A 186 22.48 -11.87 7.21
CA ARG A 186 23.21 -10.84 6.45
C ARG A 186 23.43 -9.56 7.27
N LEU A 187 23.81 -9.68 8.53
CA LEU A 187 24.62 -8.61 9.11
C LEU A 187 26.04 -8.86 8.60
N PRO A 188 26.64 -7.94 7.81
CA PRO A 188 28.06 -8.05 7.53
C PRO A 188 28.79 -8.00 8.88
N GLU A 189 29.66 -8.97 9.13
CA GLU A 189 30.73 -8.79 10.09
C GLU A 189 31.46 -7.51 9.68
N ALA A 190 31.18 -6.40 10.38
CA ALA A 190 32.04 -5.25 10.37
C ALA A 190 33.33 -5.69 11.07
N ARG A 191 34.23 -6.28 10.28
CA ARG A 191 35.60 -6.55 10.69
C ARG A 191 36.35 -5.21 10.68
N ALA A 192 36.74 -4.84 11.91
CA ALA A 192 37.93 -4.11 12.36
C ALA A 192 38.55 -3.08 11.41
#